data_AF-Q6LKH2-F1
#
_entry.id   AF-Q6LKH2-F1
#
_cell.length_a   1.000
_cell.length_b   1.000
_cell.length_c   1.000
_cell.angle_alpha   90.00
_cell.angle_beta   90.00
_cell.angle_gamma   90.00
#
_symmetry.space_group_name_H-M   'P 1'
#
loop_
_entity.id
_entity.type
_entity.pdbx_description
1 polymer ?
#
loop_
_entity_poly.entity_id
_entity_poly.type
_entity_poly.pdbx_seq_one_letter_code
_entity_poly.pdbx_strand_id
1 'polypeptide(L)'
;MDDQVVGTLCQSIITDVEHVSAEKMYDTNAVYQTLEAHFPNAEIVIPPKDNTFADEIHHSKRMSNLIGCFALGIIGWQSVRQYITLQKD
;
A
#
# COMPACT_ATOMS: atom_id res chain seq x y z
N MET A 1 10.69 -10.25 8.70
CA MET A 1 9.53 -9.35 8.83
C MET A 1 8.64 -9.59 7.62
N ASP A 2 7.42 -9.05 7.58
CA ASP A 2 6.45 -9.32 6.51
C ASP A 2 6.98 -8.98 5.11
N ASP A 3 7.93 -8.05 5.01
CA ASP A 3 8.66 -7.65 3.80
C ASP A 3 9.42 -8.80 3.12
N GLN A 4 10.05 -9.71 3.88
CA GLN A 4 10.78 -10.85 3.29
C GLN A 4 9.82 -11.84 2.62
N VAL A 5 8.67 -12.07 3.24
CA VAL A 5 7.61 -12.93 2.67
C VAL A 5 7.01 -12.26 1.44
N VAL A 6 6.73 -10.95 1.51
CA VAL A 6 6.25 -10.15 0.36
C VAL A 6 7.22 -10.22 -0.81
N GLY A 7 8.52 -10.01 -0.59
CA GLY A 7 9.53 -10.08 -1.65
C GLY A 7 9.58 -11.44 -2.34
N THR A 8 9.47 -12.53 -1.56
CA THR A 8 9.42 -13.89 -2.11
C THR A 8 8.20 -14.10 -3.00
N LEU A 9 7.03 -13.59 -2.61
CA LEU A 9 5.82 -13.65 -3.44
C LEU A 9 5.98 -12.82 -4.73
N CYS A 10 6.53 -11.62 -4.63
CA CYS A 10 6.73 -10.72 -5.77
C CYS A 10 7.67 -11.34 -6.82
N GLN A 11 8.68 -12.10 -6.41
CA GLN A 11 9.62 -12.75 -7.32
C GLN A 11 8.97 -13.76 -8.28
N SER A 12 7.82 -14.32 -7.90
CA SER A 12 7.06 -15.27 -8.73
C SER A 12 6.20 -14.60 -9.81
N ILE A 13 6.01 -13.28 -9.71
CA ILE A 13 5.18 -12.52 -10.64
C ILE A 13 6.07 -12.02 -11.79
N ILE A 14 5.80 -12.52 -12.99
CA ILE A 14 6.59 -12.23 -14.21
C ILE A 14 5.86 -11.30 -15.20
N THR A 15 4.74 -10.73 -14.78
CA THR A 15 3.93 -9.80 -15.58
C THR A 15 4.03 -8.40 -15.01
N ASP A 16 3.74 -7.40 -15.84
CA ASP A 16 3.69 -6.02 -15.40
C ASP A 16 2.52 -5.83 -14.43
N VAL A 17 2.84 -5.29 -13.25
CA VAL A 17 1.86 -5.01 -12.20
C VAL A 17 1.57 -3.52 -12.19
N GLU A 18 0.32 -3.17 -12.43
CA GLU A 18 -0.14 -1.76 -12.39
C GLU A 18 -0.67 -1.36 -11.02
N HIS A 19 -1.16 -2.31 -10.22
CA HIS A 19 -1.81 -2.04 -8.95
C HIS A 19 -1.57 -3.16 -7.93
N VAL A 20 -1.17 -2.78 -6.71
CA VAL A 20 -0.98 -3.67 -5.57
C VAL A 20 -1.81 -3.15 -4.40
N SER A 21 -2.78 -3.94 -3.95
CA SER A 21 -3.53 -3.67 -2.73
C SER A 21 -3.19 -4.68 -1.64
N ALA A 22 -3.07 -4.24 -0.38
CA ALA A 22 -2.87 -5.13 0.76
C ALA A 22 -3.63 -4.67 2.00
N GLU A 23 -3.74 -5.54 3.00
CA GLU A 23 -4.35 -5.18 4.29
C GLU A 23 -3.49 -4.18 5.08
N LYS A 24 -4.14 -3.41 5.96
CA LYS A 24 -3.47 -2.37 6.76
C LYS A 24 -2.28 -2.85 7.59
N MET A 25 -2.20 -4.14 7.91
CA MET A 25 -1.05 -4.71 8.63
C MET A 25 0.27 -4.57 7.86
N TYR A 26 0.21 -4.41 6.55
CA TYR A 26 1.36 -4.23 5.66
C TYR A 26 1.79 -2.75 5.50
N ASP A 27 1.16 -1.81 6.20
CA ASP A 27 1.50 -0.38 6.14
C ASP A 27 2.82 -0.07 6.86
N THR A 28 3.95 -0.42 6.23
CA THR A 28 5.30 -0.15 6.73
C THR A 28 6.23 0.27 5.60
N ASN A 29 7.17 1.19 5.84
CA ASN A 29 8.12 1.64 4.82
C ASN A 29 8.87 0.48 4.14
N ALA A 30 9.26 -0.56 4.90
CA ALA A 30 9.97 -1.71 4.35
C ALA A 30 9.14 -2.50 3.32
N VAL A 31 7.83 -2.67 3.56
CA VAL A 31 6.93 -3.31 2.59
C VAL A 31 6.77 -2.44 1.34
N TYR A 32 6.58 -1.13 1.50
CA TYR A 32 6.50 -0.23 0.34
C TYR A 32 7.78 -0.22 -0.50
N GLN A 33 8.96 -0.19 0.14
CA GLN A 33 10.25 -0.28 -0.53
C GLN A 33 10.40 -1.60 -1.30
N THR A 34 10.01 -2.71 -0.67
CA THR A 34 10.05 -4.04 -1.31
C THR A 34 9.14 -4.07 -2.53
N LEU A 35 7.88 -3.63 -2.38
CA LEU A 35 6.92 -3.60 -3.48
C LEU A 35 7.35 -2.67 -4.61
N GLU A 36 7.90 -1.49 -4.32
CA GLU A 36 8.40 -0.56 -5.34
C GLU A 36 9.64 -1.10 -6.06
N ALA A 37 10.54 -1.81 -5.37
CA ALA A 37 11.69 -2.43 -6.00
C ALA A 37 11.29 -3.51 -7.03
N HIS A 38 10.21 -4.24 -6.77
CA HIS A 38 9.68 -5.25 -7.70
C HIS A 38 8.75 -4.64 -8.77
N PHE A 39 7.94 -3.66 -8.40
CA PHE A 39 6.92 -3.05 -9.24
C PHE A 39 7.03 -1.51 -9.20
N PRO A 40 8.06 -0.93 -9.85
CA PRO A 40 8.37 0.49 -9.71
C PRO A 40 7.21 1.39 -10.17
N ASN A 41 6.48 0.96 -11.19
CA ASN A 41 5.38 1.73 -11.78
C ASN A 41 4.00 1.41 -11.15
N ALA A 42 3.91 0.41 -10.27
CA ALA A 42 2.62 0.04 -9.68
C ALA A 42 2.12 1.12 -8.71
N GLU A 43 0.81 1.34 -8.71
CA GLU A 43 0.13 1.97 -7.60
C GLU A 43 0.14 1.00 -6.39
N ILE A 44 0.57 1.46 -5.22
CA ILE A 44 0.59 0.65 -4.00
C ILE A 44 -0.46 1.23 -3.04
N VAL A 45 -1.55 0.50 -2.85
CA VAL A 45 -2.74 0.90 -2.10
C VAL A 45 -2.87 0.06 -0.83
N ILE A 46 -2.26 0.53 0.25
CA ILE A 46 -2.35 -0.10 1.56
C ILE A 46 -2.98 0.91 2.53
N PRO A 47 -4.10 0.57 3.19
CA PRO A 47 -4.71 1.48 4.15
C PRO A 47 -3.74 1.77 5.30
N PRO A 48 -3.62 3.02 5.77
CA PRO A 48 -2.81 3.35 6.93
C PRO A 48 -3.21 2.52 8.17
N LYS A 49 -2.22 2.00 8.90
CA LYS A 49 -2.47 1.14 10.07
C LYS A 49 -2.94 1.93 11.30
N ASP A 50 -2.37 3.11 11.50
CA ASP A 50 -2.53 3.95 12.68
C ASP A 50 -2.89 5.39 12.28
N ASN A 51 -3.22 6.24 13.27
CA ASN A 51 -3.37 7.69 13.09
C ASN A 51 -2.00 8.39 12.90
N THR A 52 -1.12 7.79 12.12
CA THR A 52 0.19 8.36 11.81
C THR A 52 -0.01 9.60 10.93
N PHE A 53 0.64 10.70 11.28
CA PHE A 53 0.64 11.88 10.43
C PHE A 53 1.55 11.67 9.21
N ALA A 54 1.21 12.36 8.13
CA ALA A 54 2.06 12.52 6.96
C ALA A 54 3.36 13.25 7.36
N ASP A 55 4.51 12.58 7.19
CA ASP A 55 5.87 13.10 7.46
C ASP A 55 6.85 12.57 6.40
N GLU A 56 7.77 13.39 5.93
CA GLU A 56 8.74 13.12 4.85
C GLU A 56 9.63 11.89 5.10
N ILE A 57 9.68 11.38 6.34
CA ILE A 57 10.34 10.11 6.68
C ILE A 57 9.64 8.87 6.07
N HIS A 58 8.40 9.03 5.59
CA HIS A 58 7.64 7.92 5.00
C HIS A 58 7.99 7.74 3.53
N HIS A 59 7.91 6.49 3.09
CA HIS A 59 7.97 6.17 1.66
C HIS A 59 6.93 7.00 0.89
N SER A 60 7.30 7.52 -0.29
CA SER A 60 6.45 8.43 -1.09
C SER A 60 5.06 7.83 -1.40
N LYS A 61 5.01 6.55 -1.77
CA LYS A 61 3.74 5.83 -2.00
C LYS A 61 2.91 5.65 -0.71
N ARG A 62 3.57 5.43 0.44
CA ARG A 62 2.90 5.39 1.76
C ARG A 62 2.32 6.76 2.12
N MET A 63 3.11 7.81 1.93
CA MET A 63 2.70 9.19 2.11
C MET A 63 1.44 9.52 1.31
N SER A 64 1.37 9.09 0.05
CA SER A 64 0.20 9.29 -0.82
C SER A 64 -1.08 8.68 -0.23
N ASN A 65 -0.98 7.52 0.43
CA ASN A 65 -2.11 6.88 1.11
C ASN A 65 -2.51 7.62 2.40
N LEU A 66 -1.53 8.06 3.20
CA LEU A 66 -1.77 8.88 4.39
C LEU A 66 -2.49 10.19 4.07
N ILE A 67 -1.98 10.93 3.08
CA ILE A 67 -2.59 12.19 2.60
C ILE A 67 -3.99 11.95 2.06
N GLY A 68 -4.16 10.92 1.23
CA GLY A 68 -5.46 10.59 0.64
C GLY A 68 -6.50 10.23 1.70
N CYS A 69 -6.14 9.41 2.68
CA CYS A 69 -7.03 9.08 3.81
C CYS A 69 -7.38 10.30 4.66
N PHE A 70 -6.42 11.19 4.92
CA PHE A 70 -6.66 12.42 5.66
C PHE A 70 -7.63 13.35 4.92
N ALA A 71 -7.46 13.52 3.61
CA ALA A 71 -8.26 14.44 2.80
C ALA A 71 -9.68 13.93 2.52
N LEU A 72 -9.85 12.63 2.29
CA LEU A 72 -11.12 12.04 1.82
C LEU A 72 -11.88 11.26 2.89
N GLY A 73 -11.25 10.99 4.04
CA GLY A 73 -11.68 9.94 4.95
C GLY A 73 -11.46 8.54 4.33
N ILE A 74 -11.51 7.51 5.17
CA ILE A 74 -11.17 6.14 4.75
C ILE A 74 -12.08 5.62 3.63
N ILE A 75 -13.39 5.88 3.70
CA ILE A 75 -14.37 5.40 2.69
C ILE A 75 -14.14 6.09 1.35
N GLY A 76 -13.95 7.41 1.35
CA GLY A 76 -13.68 8.17 0.12
C GLY A 76 -12.37 7.75 -0.51
N TRP A 77 -11.32 7.59 0.29
CA TRP A 77 -10.03 7.08 -0.17
C TRP A 77 -10.14 5.67 -0.77
N GLN A 78 -10.85 4.75 -0.11
CA GLN A 78 -11.06 3.39 -0.63
C GLN A 78 -11.77 3.41 -1.99
N SER A 79 -12.79 4.24 -2.15
CA SER A 79 -13.51 4.38 -3.42
C SER A 79 -12.62 4.92 -4.54
N VAL A 80 -11.80 5.94 -4.27
CA VAL A 80 -10.93 6.55 -5.29
C VAL A 80 -9.77 5.64 -5.67
N ARG A 81 -9.21 4.92 -4.69
CA ARG A 81 -8.07 4.00 -4.89
C ARG A 81 -8.48 2.59 -5.31
N GLN A 82 -9.77 2.36 -5.56
CA GLN A 82 -10.29 1.03 -5.93
C GLN A 82 -9.93 -0.06 -4.91
N TYR A 83 -9.80 0.31 -3.63
CA TYR A 83 -9.49 -0.62 -2.57
C TYR A 83 -10.74 -1.42 -2.19
N ILE A 84 -10.83 -2.67 -2.63
CA ILE A 84 -11.90 -3.58 -2.23
C ILE A 84 -11.49 -4.25 -0.92
N THR A 85 -12.17 -3.89 0.16
CA THR A 85 -12.17 -4.75 1.35
C THR A 85 -13.09 -5.92 1.02
N LEU A 86 -12.57 -7.15 0.94
CA LEU A 86 -13.44 -8.33 0.96
C LEU A 86 -14.18 -8.27 2.32
N GLN A 87 -15.39 -7.72 2.33
CA GLN A 87 -16.28 -7.93 3.47
C GLN A 87 -16.54 -9.43 3.48
N LYS A 88 -16.00 -10.11 4.50
CA LYS A 88 -16.42 -11.48 4.78
C LYS A 88 -17.90 -11.39 5.13
N ASP A 89 -18.74 -11.89 4.23
CA ASP A 89 -20.14 -12.24 4.51
C ASP A 89 -20.22 -13.19 5.72
#